data_AF-A0A963QUG5-F1
#
_entry.id   AF-A0A963QUG5-F1
#
_cell.length_a   1.000
_cell.length_b   1.000
_cell.length_c   1.000
_cell.angle_alpha   90.00
_cell.angle_beta   90.00
_cell.angle_gamma   90.00
#
_symmetry.space_group_name_H-M   'P 1'
#
loop_
_entity.id
_entity.type
_entity.pdbx_description
1 polymer ?
#
loop_
_entity_poly.entity_id
_entity_poly.type
_entity_poly.pdbx_seq_one_letter_code
_entity_poly.pdbx_strand_id
1 'polypeptide(L)'
;ARMMMMGLHFMGEVPFEKVLIHGLVRDEKGQKMSKTKGNVVDPLQLVDTYGADALRLALLASAAQGRDLRFGAAQVETWRNFVTKLFNACRFVEMNEGRLDPAFDPGRCRTTLARWIVGETARAADTIGTALADDRLNDAAQALYHFVWDDFCDWYVELAKPVLTGDDPAAAGETRATAAWVIAQVLHLMHPMAPFVSEHLWRALLGREELLARADWPELDAELIDPAARAEIGWLIETVSAIRAARSEVNVPAGARLDVRVFGASPETLARIDRHREALQRLARLGAIEPGRGEIGGDALQVVTGEAVLAIPIGGVIDLDAERARLAKERATLEKTIAGIETKLANRQFLDRAPAEVVEEQQARRDAARSARDKVAAAIERLSSLRRMEPENP
;
A
#
# COMPACT_ATOMS: atom_id res chain seq x y z
N ALA A 1 -24.35 -25.29 -19.10
CA ALA A 1 -25.45 -25.80 -19.97
C ALA A 1 -25.53 -27.33 -19.99
N ARG A 2 -24.55 -28.06 -20.54
CA ARG A 2 -24.61 -29.55 -20.65
C ARG A 2 -24.80 -30.26 -19.31
N MET A 3 -24.01 -29.91 -18.30
CA MET A 3 -24.13 -30.51 -16.97
C MET A 3 -25.51 -30.25 -16.33
N MET A 4 -26.02 -29.02 -16.44
CA MET A 4 -27.37 -28.67 -15.94
C MET A 4 -28.47 -29.54 -16.55
N MET A 5 -28.45 -29.70 -17.88
CA MET A 5 -29.44 -30.52 -18.58
C MET A 5 -29.38 -31.99 -18.12
N MET A 6 -28.18 -32.55 -17.96
CA MET A 6 -28.00 -33.93 -17.52
C MET A 6 -28.39 -34.13 -16.05
N GLY A 7 -28.06 -33.20 -15.16
CA GLY A 7 -28.47 -33.25 -13.76
C GLY A 7 -29.99 -33.23 -13.61
N LEU A 8 -30.66 -32.27 -14.27
CA LEU A 8 -32.12 -32.18 -14.24
C LEU A 8 -32.80 -33.41 -14.86
N HIS A 9 -32.24 -33.97 -15.93
CA HIS A 9 -32.83 -35.12 -16.61
C HIS A 9 -32.65 -36.43 -15.84
N PHE A 10 -31.44 -36.70 -15.34
CA PHE A 10 -31.13 -37.99 -14.72
C PHE A 10 -31.33 -38.02 -13.20
N MET A 11 -31.17 -36.88 -12.52
CA MET A 11 -31.25 -36.79 -11.05
C MET A 11 -32.46 -35.98 -10.57
N GLY A 12 -33.09 -35.19 -11.43
CA GLY A 12 -34.22 -34.33 -11.07
C GLY A 12 -33.84 -33.07 -10.28
N GLU A 13 -32.55 -32.79 -10.14
CA GLU A 13 -32.01 -31.67 -9.36
C GLU A 13 -30.87 -30.95 -10.10
N VAL A 14 -30.51 -29.75 -9.63
CA VAL A 14 -29.39 -28.99 -10.20
C VAL A 14 -28.05 -29.59 -9.72
N PRO A 15 -27.05 -29.79 -10.60
CA PRO A 15 -25.77 -30.39 -10.23
C PRO A 15 -24.85 -29.47 -9.41
N PHE A 16 -25.17 -28.17 -9.32
CA PHE A 16 -24.45 -27.16 -8.55
C PHE A 16 -25.36 -25.95 -8.32
N GLU A 17 -25.24 -25.33 -7.15
CA GLU A 17 -26.05 -24.17 -6.75
C GLU A 17 -25.41 -22.84 -7.17
N LYS A 18 -24.08 -22.78 -7.21
CA LYS A 18 -23.30 -21.60 -7.58
C LYS A 18 -22.34 -21.91 -8.71
N VAL A 19 -22.24 -21.02 -9.69
CA VAL A 19 -21.30 -21.11 -10.82
C VAL A 19 -20.45 -19.85 -10.86
N LEU A 20 -19.17 -19.99 -10.47
CA LEU A 20 -18.20 -18.92 -10.61
C LEU A 20 -17.53 -18.99 -11.98
N ILE A 21 -17.70 -17.95 -12.79
CA ILE A 21 -17.09 -17.85 -14.13
C ILE A 21 -16.01 -16.78 -14.10
N HIS A 22 -14.76 -17.16 -14.36
CA HIS A 22 -13.64 -16.24 -14.49
C HIS A 22 -13.31 -15.99 -15.98
N GLY A 23 -12.69 -14.84 -16.27
CA GLY A 23 -12.21 -14.51 -17.60
C GLY A 23 -11.05 -15.41 -18.06
N LEU A 24 -10.65 -15.23 -19.32
CA LEU A 24 -9.49 -15.92 -19.88
C LEU A 24 -8.19 -15.20 -19.52
N VAL A 25 -7.14 -15.99 -19.29
CA VAL A 25 -5.77 -15.46 -19.20
C VAL A 25 -5.29 -15.11 -20.60
N ARG A 26 -4.84 -13.86 -20.76
CA ARG A 26 -4.28 -13.26 -21.96
C ARG A 26 -2.84 -12.87 -21.66
N ASP A 27 -2.03 -12.79 -22.69
CA ASP A 27 -0.66 -12.28 -22.54
C ASP A 27 -0.64 -10.81 -22.08
N GLU A 28 0.54 -10.29 -21.80
CA GLU A 28 0.74 -8.88 -21.36
C GLU A 28 0.17 -7.86 -22.37
N LYS A 29 0.00 -8.26 -23.63
CA LYS A 29 -0.55 -7.45 -24.72
C LYS A 29 -2.06 -7.62 -24.88
N GLY A 30 -2.72 -8.42 -24.03
CA GLY A 30 -4.17 -8.68 -24.11
C GLY A 30 -4.57 -9.60 -25.27
N GLN A 31 -3.63 -10.33 -25.86
CA GLN A 31 -3.94 -11.35 -26.84
C GLN A 31 -4.24 -12.68 -26.14
N LYS A 32 -5.22 -13.41 -26.67
CA LYS A 32 -5.48 -14.79 -26.23
C LYS A 32 -4.20 -15.61 -26.36
N MET A 33 -3.79 -16.25 -25.28
CA MET A 33 -2.64 -17.17 -25.30
C MET A 33 -2.96 -18.36 -26.22
N SER A 34 -2.07 -18.66 -27.16
CA SER A 34 -2.20 -19.84 -28.02
C SER A 34 -0.83 -20.36 -28.45
N LYS A 35 -0.71 -21.69 -28.54
CA LYS A 35 0.53 -22.34 -29.00
C LYS A 35 0.95 -21.83 -30.39
N THR A 36 -0.02 -21.57 -31.27
CA THR A 36 0.22 -21.05 -32.63
C THR A 36 0.80 -19.64 -32.64
N LYS A 37 0.47 -18.80 -31.65
CA LYS A 37 1.01 -17.44 -31.52
C LYS A 37 2.34 -17.37 -30.76
N GLY A 38 2.76 -18.48 -30.13
CA GLY A 38 3.99 -18.53 -29.34
C GLY A 38 3.98 -17.69 -28.06
N ASN A 39 2.81 -17.19 -27.64
CA ASN A 39 2.63 -16.33 -26.47
C ASN A 39 2.09 -17.10 -25.24
N VAL A 40 2.27 -18.42 -25.21
CA VAL A 40 1.87 -19.25 -24.06
C VAL A 40 2.92 -19.11 -22.98
N VAL A 41 2.48 -18.79 -21.77
CA VAL A 41 3.32 -18.81 -20.58
C VAL A 41 3.11 -20.15 -19.87
N ASP A 42 4.19 -20.91 -19.69
CA ASP A 42 4.14 -22.15 -18.92
C ASP A 42 4.07 -21.79 -17.42
N PRO A 43 3.00 -22.17 -16.71
CA PRO A 43 2.90 -21.87 -15.27
C PRO A 43 4.05 -22.49 -14.49
N LEU A 44 4.61 -23.64 -14.89
CA LEU A 44 5.71 -24.27 -14.16
C LEU A 44 7.00 -23.45 -14.25
N GLN A 45 7.27 -22.80 -15.38
CA GLN A 45 8.41 -21.88 -15.49
C GLN A 45 8.27 -20.69 -14.54
N LEU A 46 7.05 -20.17 -14.37
CA LEU A 46 6.77 -19.11 -13.39
C LEU A 46 6.92 -19.61 -11.96
N VAL A 47 6.48 -20.84 -11.66
CA VAL A 47 6.66 -21.47 -10.35
C VAL A 47 8.14 -21.65 -10.03
N ASP A 48 8.94 -22.15 -10.97
CA ASP A 48 10.37 -22.36 -10.77
C ASP A 48 11.12 -21.04 -10.54
N THR A 49 10.67 -19.96 -11.18
CA THR A 49 11.31 -18.64 -11.10
C THR A 49 10.87 -17.83 -9.88
N TYR A 50 9.59 -17.83 -9.55
CA TYR A 50 9.00 -16.91 -8.57
C TYR A 50 8.30 -17.60 -7.39
N GLY A 51 8.06 -18.90 -7.48
CA GLY A 51 7.33 -19.69 -6.48
C GLY A 51 5.84 -19.85 -6.80
N ALA A 52 5.28 -20.99 -6.38
CA ALA A 52 3.88 -21.33 -6.60
C ALA A 52 2.91 -20.33 -5.96
N ASP A 53 3.22 -19.85 -4.76
CA ASP A 53 2.35 -18.92 -4.04
C ASP A 53 2.37 -17.51 -4.63
N ALA A 54 3.50 -17.06 -5.16
CA ALA A 54 3.56 -15.80 -5.91
C ALA A 54 2.66 -15.87 -7.14
N LEU A 55 2.68 -16.98 -7.88
CA LEU A 55 1.81 -17.22 -9.03
C LEU A 55 0.33 -17.24 -8.62
N ARG A 56 -0.03 -17.97 -7.54
CA ARG A 56 -1.41 -18.04 -7.03
C ARG A 56 -1.94 -16.67 -6.64
N LEU A 57 -1.18 -15.93 -5.82
CA LEU A 57 -1.55 -14.58 -5.39
C LEU A 57 -1.71 -13.64 -6.58
N ALA A 58 -0.78 -13.68 -7.54
CA ALA A 58 -0.86 -12.84 -8.75
C ALA A 58 -2.11 -13.12 -9.58
N LEU A 59 -2.47 -14.40 -9.76
CA LEU A 59 -3.69 -14.79 -10.49
C LEU A 59 -4.95 -14.34 -9.74
N LEU A 60 -5.03 -14.62 -8.44
CA LEU A 60 -6.20 -14.26 -7.61
C LEU A 60 -6.42 -12.76 -7.59
N ALA A 61 -5.38 -11.99 -7.30
CA ALA A 61 -5.44 -10.53 -7.23
C ALA A 61 -5.83 -9.86 -8.56
N SER A 62 -5.59 -10.56 -9.68
CA SER A 62 -5.86 -10.04 -11.01
C SER A 62 -7.15 -10.61 -11.63
N ALA A 63 -7.77 -11.62 -11.00
CA ALA A 63 -9.00 -12.27 -11.46
C ALA A 63 -10.27 -11.49 -11.07
N ALA A 64 -10.30 -10.18 -11.39
CA ALA A 64 -11.51 -9.38 -11.19
C ALA A 64 -12.68 -9.95 -12.00
N GLN A 65 -13.85 -10.07 -11.36
CA GLN A 65 -15.02 -10.72 -11.97
C GLN A 65 -15.40 -10.09 -13.33
N GLY A 66 -15.66 -10.95 -14.31
CA GLY A 66 -16.17 -10.56 -15.62
C GLY A 66 -15.16 -9.93 -16.59
N ARG A 67 -13.86 -9.90 -16.26
CA ARG A 67 -12.81 -9.38 -17.17
C ARG A 67 -11.78 -10.44 -17.51
N ASP A 68 -11.28 -10.38 -18.74
CA ASP A 68 -10.09 -11.14 -19.12
C ASP A 68 -8.85 -10.56 -18.44
N LEU A 69 -7.96 -11.46 -18.04
CA LEU A 69 -6.76 -11.14 -17.29
C LEU A 69 -5.59 -10.92 -18.25
N ARG A 70 -4.95 -9.74 -18.22
CA ARG A 70 -3.61 -9.56 -18.81
C ARG A 70 -2.58 -10.04 -17.78
N PHE A 71 -1.80 -11.06 -18.15
CA PHE A 71 -0.90 -11.72 -17.22
C PHE A 71 0.49 -11.93 -17.83
N GLY A 72 1.51 -11.66 -17.03
CA GLY A 72 2.88 -11.97 -17.35
C GLY A 72 3.77 -12.00 -16.12
N ALA A 73 5.07 -12.18 -16.36
CA ALA A 73 6.06 -12.41 -15.33
C ALA A 73 6.18 -11.23 -14.34
N ALA A 74 5.97 -10.00 -14.81
CA ALA A 74 6.05 -8.80 -13.98
C ALA A 74 5.01 -8.78 -12.85
N GLN A 75 3.79 -9.27 -13.11
CA GLN A 75 2.78 -9.40 -12.05
C GLN A 75 3.22 -10.44 -11.01
N VAL A 76 3.71 -11.60 -11.45
CA VAL A 76 4.19 -12.65 -10.53
C VAL A 76 5.37 -12.16 -9.69
N GLU A 77 6.29 -11.42 -10.30
CA GLU A 77 7.42 -10.82 -9.59
C GLU A 77 6.97 -9.87 -8.47
N THR A 78 5.91 -9.08 -8.71
CA THR A 78 5.35 -8.18 -7.71
C THR A 78 4.85 -8.95 -6.49
N TRP A 79 4.16 -10.06 -6.70
CA TRP A 79 3.67 -10.94 -5.62
C TRP A 79 4.78 -11.77 -4.96
N ARG A 80 5.86 -12.09 -5.68
CA ARG A 80 7.09 -12.63 -5.08
C ARG A 80 7.74 -11.62 -4.13
N ASN A 81 7.75 -10.34 -4.48
CA ASN A 81 8.23 -9.28 -3.60
C ASN A 81 7.34 -9.12 -2.36
N PHE A 82 6.02 -9.24 -2.50
CA PHE A 82 5.09 -9.32 -1.37
C PHE A 82 5.42 -10.48 -0.42
N VAL A 83 5.60 -11.69 -0.95
CA VAL A 83 6.04 -12.84 -0.15
C VAL A 83 7.37 -12.55 0.57
N THR A 84 8.34 -11.95 -0.13
CA THR A 84 9.63 -11.55 0.47
C THR A 84 9.44 -10.54 1.60
N LYS A 85 8.53 -9.57 1.46
CA LYS A 85 8.19 -8.60 2.51
C LYS A 85 7.61 -9.32 3.74
N LEU A 86 6.75 -10.31 3.57
CA LEU A 86 6.21 -11.11 4.68
C LEU A 86 7.31 -11.91 5.40
N PHE A 87 8.25 -12.51 4.67
CA PHE A 87 9.42 -13.15 5.29
C PHE A 87 10.25 -12.17 6.14
N ASN A 88 10.48 -10.95 5.64
CA ASN A 88 11.17 -9.91 6.40
C ASN A 88 10.39 -9.50 7.65
N ALA A 89 9.06 -9.44 7.57
CA ALA A 89 8.19 -9.16 8.70
C ALA A 89 8.26 -10.27 9.77
N CYS A 90 8.23 -11.54 9.36
CA CYS A 90 8.40 -12.68 10.27
C CYS A 90 9.80 -12.67 10.91
N ARG A 91 10.84 -12.38 10.14
CA ARG A 91 12.22 -12.24 10.64
C ARG A 91 12.34 -11.10 11.65
N PHE A 92 11.63 -9.98 11.44
CA PHE A 92 11.58 -8.88 12.41
C PHE A 92 10.99 -9.37 13.74
N VAL A 93 9.88 -10.12 13.72
CA VAL A 93 9.27 -10.69 14.93
C VAL A 93 10.24 -11.65 15.61
N GLU A 94 10.85 -12.57 14.86
CA GLU A 94 11.81 -13.54 15.37
C GLU A 94 13.03 -12.86 16.02
N MET A 95 13.65 -11.90 15.34
CA MET A 95 14.82 -11.16 15.84
C MET A 95 14.53 -10.36 17.11
N ASN A 96 13.27 -10.01 17.36
CA ASN A 96 12.82 -9.33 18.58
C ASN A 96 12.22 -10.30 19.60
N GLU A 97 12.44 -11.60 19.44
CA GLU A 97 11.99 -12.65 20.37
C GLU A 97 10.46 -12.72 20.50
N GLY A 98 9.72 -12.27 19.49
CA GLY A 98 8.28 -12.45 19.40
C GLY A 98 7.94 -13.92 19.21
N ARG A 99 7.09 -14.46 20.09
CA ARG A 99 6.62 -15.84 20.05
C ARG A 99 5.10 -15.85 20.18
N LEU A 100 4.46 -16.79 19.48
CA LEU A 100 3.03 -16.98 19.66
C LEU A 100 2.77 -17.57 21.05
N ASP A 101 2.05 -16.83 21.87
CA ASP A 101 1.58 -17.28 23.18
C ASP A 101 0.08 -17.62 23.08
N PRO A 102 -0.33 -18.88 23.29
CA PRO A 102 -1.74 -19.26 23.32
C PRO A 102 -2.57 -18.53 24.38
N ALA A 103 -1.93 -17.96 25.41
CA ALA A 103 -2.60 -17.18 26.46
C ALA A 103 -2.70 -15.68 26.14
N PHE A 104 -2.14 -15.22 25.01
CA PHE A 104 -2.22 -13.82 24.60
C PHE A 104 -3.67 -13.44 24.27
N ASP A 105 -4.17 -12.42 24.96
CA ASP A 105 -5.50 -11.86 24.75
C ASP A 105 -5.38 -10.50 24.03
N PRO A 106 -5.74 -10.40 22.73
CA PRO A 106 -5.62 -9.16 21.97
C PRO A 106 -6.49 -8.03 22.54
N GLY A 107 -7.59 -8.35 23.25
CA GLY A 107 -8.48 -7.38 23.88
C GLY A 107 -7.89 -6.72 25.14
N ARG A 108 -6.77 -7.24 25.67
CA ARG A 108 -6.10 -6.69 26.87
C ARG A 108 -4.90 -5.80 26.57
N CYS A 109 -4.63 -5.49 25.30
CA CYS A 109 -3.55 -4.61 24.91
C CYS A 109 -3.71 -3.20 25.52
N ARG A 110 -2.65 -2.68 26.14
CA ARG A 110 -2.65 -1.41 26.88
C ARG A 110 -2.02 -0.25 26.12
N THR A 111 -1.07 -0.52 25.22
CA THR A 111 -0.48 0.52 24.39
C THR A 111 -1.42 0.88 23.24
N THR A 112 -1.46 2.16 22.89
CA THR A 112 -2.27 2.64 21.76
C THR A 112 -1.87 1.97 20.45
N LEU A 113 -0.57 1.73 20.25
CA LEU A 113 -0.05 1.08 19.05
C LEU A 113 -0.54 -0.38 18.94
N ALA A 114 -0.53 -1.15 20.03
CA ALA A 114 -1.02 -2.52 20.03
C ALA A 114 -2.52 -2.59 19.79
N ARG A 115 -3.32 -1.75 20.49
CA ARG A 115 -4.78 -1.68 20.26
C ARG A 115 -5.13 -1.29 18.82
N TRP A 116 -4.37 -0.36 18.24
CA TRP A 116 -4.56 0.03 16.85
C TRP A 116 -4.34 -1.13 15.88
N ILE A 117 -3.19 -1.82 15.94
CA ILE A 117 -2.92 -2.90 14.98
C ILE A 117 -3.84 -4.11 15.19
N VAL A 118 -4.25 -4.38 16.43
CA VAL A 118 -5.26 -5.41 16.74
C VAL A 118 -6.59 -5.07 16.05
N GLY A 119 -7.03 -3.81 16.15
CA GLY A 119 -8.22 -3.33 15.45
C GLY A 119 -8.11 -3.40 13.93
N GLU A 120 -6.97 -3.01 13.34
CA GLU A 120 -6.76 -3.16 11.89
C GLU A 120 -6.70 -4.64 11.46
N THR A 121 -6.17 -5.52 12.30
CA THR A 121 -6.17 -6.98 12.05
C THR A 121 -7.59 -7.53 12.01
N ALA A 122 -8.44 -7.14 12.97
CA ALA A 122 -9.86 -7.53 13.00
C ALA A 122 -10.60 -7.04 11.74
N ARG A 123 -10.36 -5.80 11.31
CA ARG A 123 -10.95 -5.25 10.08
C ARG A 123 -10.46 -5.97 8.82
N ALA A 124 -9.18 -6.31 8.75
CA ALA A 124 -8.62 -7.06 7.64
C ALA A 124 -9.23 -8.47 7.57
N ALA A 125 -9.37 -9.14 8.71
CA ALA A 125 -9.99 -10.46 8.81
C ALA A 125 -11.45 -10.43 8.33
N ASP A 126 -12.24 -9.46 8.78
CA ASP A 126 -13.64 -9.26 8.35
C ASP A 126 -13.74 -8.98 6.83
N THR A 127 -12.90 -8.07 6.33
CA THR A 127 -12.88 -7.69 4.90
C THR A 127 -12.53 -8.89 4.02
N ILE A 128 -11.48 -9.64 4.40
CA ILE A 128 -11.01 -10.81 3.66
C ILE A 128 -12.04 -11.94 3.76
N GLY A 129 -12.55 -12.23 4.96
CA GLY A 129 -13.58 -13.26 5.19
C GLY A 129 -14.84 -13.01 4.36
N THR A 130 -15.34 -11.77 4.38
CA THR A 130 -16.49 -11.35 3.56
C THR A 130 -16.20 -11.50 2.07
N ALA A 131 -15.04 -11.04 1.61
CA ALA A 131 -14.65 -11.18 0.20
C ALA A 131 -14.55 -12.64 -0.24
N LEU A 132 -14.04 -13.54 0.60
CA LEU A 132 -14.00 -14.98 0.30
C LEU A 132 -15.41 -15.59 0.27
N ALA A 133 -16.29 -15.25 1.22
CA ALA A 133 -17.68 -15.70 1.23
C ALA A 133 -18.46 -15.27 -0.03
N ASP A 134 -18.14 -14.08 -0.56
CA ASP A 134 -18.75 -13.50 -1.76
C ASP A 134 -18.11 -13.97 -3.09
N ASP A 135 -17.13 -14.88 -3.07
CA ASP A 135 -16.27 -15.24 -4.22
C ASP A 135 -15.54 -14.03 -4.88
N ARG A 136 -15.24 -12.99 -4.09
CA ARG A 136 -14.44 -11.83 -4.51
C ARG A 136 -12.97 -12.04 -4.17
N LEU A 137 -12.37 -13.08 -4.77
CA LEU A 137 -11.00 -13.51 -4.47
C LEU A 137 -9.93 -12.44 -4.74
N ASN A 138 -10.17 -11.59 -5.75
CA ASN A 138 -9.30 -10.45 -6.04
C ASN A 138 -9.32 -9.43 -4.88
N ASP A 139 -10.50 -9.14 -4.32
CA ASP A 139 -10.63 -8.19 -3.21
C ASP A 139 -9.97 -8.75 -1.95
N ALA A 140 -10.12 -10.07 -1.69
CA ALA A 140 -9.44 -10.75 -0.58
C ALA A 140 -7.90 -10.64 -0.68
N ALA A 141 -7.34 -10.91 -1.87
CA ALA A 141 -5.89 -10.83 -2.08
C ALA A 141 -5.36 -9.39 -1.94
N GLN A 142 -6.10 -8.40 -2.44
CA GLN A 142 -5.72 -6.99 -2.32
C GLN A 142 -5.84 -6.50 -0.87
N ALA A 143 -6.91 -6.87 -0.15
CA ALA A 143 -7.07 -6.52 1.26
C ALA A 143 -5.94 -7.10 2.13
N LEU A 144 -5.53 -8.35 1.87
CA LEU A 144 -4.37 -8.94 2.53
C LEU A 144 -3.08 -8.16 2.22
N TYR A 145 -2.86 -7.81 0.95
CA TYR A 145 -1.70 -7.04 0.54
C TYR A 145 -1.62 -5.71 1.29
N HIS A 146 -2.71 -4.94 1.29
CA HIS A 146 -2.79 -3.64 1.94
C HIS A 146 -2.54 -3.74 3.44
N PHE A 147 -3.20 -4.69 4.12
CA PHE A 147 -2.99 -4.84 5.56
C PHE A 147 -1.54 -5.20 5.92
N VAL A 148 -0.95 -6.20 5.23
CA VAL A 148 0.42 -6.64 5.55
C VAL A 148 1.44 -5.57 5.18
N TRP A 149 1.31 -4.96 4.00
CA TRP A 149 2.30 -4.03 3.49
C TRP A 149 2.16 -2.65 4.13
N ASP A 150 0.96 -2.07 4.08
CA ASP A 150 0.72 -0.68 4.45
C ASP A 150 0.59 -0.56 5.97
N ASP A 151 -0.34 -1.29 6.59
CA ASP A 151 -0.61 -1.15 8.03
C ASP A 151 0.47 -1.83 8.89
N PHE A 152 0.78 -3.09 8.61
CA PHE A 152 1.71 -3.84 9.46
C PHE A 152 3.17 -3.44 9.20
N CYS A 153 3.66 -3.57 7.97
CA CYS A 153 5.07 -3.38 7.70
C CYS A 153 5.50 -1.91 7.67
N ASP A 154 4.76 -1.05 6.97
CA ASP A 154 5.18 0.35 6.78
C ASP A 154 4.91 1.21 8.01
N TRP A 155 3.91 0.86 8.84
CA TRP A 155 3.56 1.59 10.05
C TRP A 155 3.83 0.83 11.34
N TYR A 156 3.16 -0.29 11.61
CA TYR A 156 3.27 -0.95 12.91
C TYR A 156 4.72 -1.34 13.24
N VAL A 157 5.40 -2.04 12.34
CA VAL A 157 6.80 -2.45 12.52
C VAL A 157 7.70 -1.24 12.73
N GLU A 158 7.50 -0.16 11.96
CA GLU A 158 8.32 1.03 12.13
C GLU A 158 8.06 1.73 13.46
N LEU A 159 6.81 1.85 13.89
CA LEU A 159 6.41 2.46 15.17
C LEU A 159 6.78 1.58 16.38
N ALA A 160 6.86 0.26 16.20
CA ALA A 160 7.24 -0.71 17.23
C ALA A 160 8.74 -0.68 17.55
N LYS A 161 9.61 -0.34 16.58
CA LYS A 161 11.07 -0.37 16.78
C LYS A 161 11.55 0.42 18.02
N PRO A 162 11.17 1.69 18.25
CA PRO A 162 11.58 2.41 19.45
C PRO A 162 11.04 1.80 20.73
N VAL A 163 9.82 1.25 20.71
CA VAL A 163 9.20 0.59 21.87
C VAL A 163 9.99 -0.66 22.26
N LEU A 164 10.45 -1.44 21.27
CA LEU A 164 11.22 -2.67 21.49
C LEU A 164 12.63 -2.42 22.04
N THR A 165 13.21 -1.25 21.76
CA THR A 165 14.55 -0.86 22.24
C THR A 165 14.50 0.12 23.41
N GLY A 166 13.32 0.48 23.89
CA GLY A 166 13.11 1.47 24.96
C GLY A 166 13.22 0.88 26.37
N ASP A 167 13.02 1.74 27.36
CA ASP A 167 13.22 1.42 28.79
C ASP A 167 11.97 0.86 29.49
N ASP A 168 10.89 0.54 28.77
CA ASP A 168 9.68 -0.08 29.30
C ASP A 168 9.57 -1.56 28.88
N PRO A 169 10.03 -2.51 29.72
CA PRO A 169 9.96 -3.94 29.41
C PRO A 169 8.53 -4.45 29.22
N ALA A 170 7.55 -3.83 29.88
CA ALA A 170 6.16 -4.23 29.77
C ALA A 170 5.57 -3.82 28.42
N ALA A 171 5.86 -2.61 27.94
CA ALA A 171 5.47 -2.18 26.59
C ALA A 171 6.20 -2.97 25.51
N ALA A 172 7.50 -3.26 25.70
CA ALA A 172 8.27 -4.09 24.79
C ALA A 172 7.72 -5.53 24.72
N GLY A 173 7.40 -6.13 25.88
CA GLY A 173 6.80 -7.47 25.95
C GLY A 173 5.44 -7.53 25.25
N GLU A 174 4.56 -6.56 25.50
CA GLU A 174 3.27 -6.46 24.80
C GLU A 174 3.47 -6.33 23.29
N THR A 175 4.38 -5.45 22.84
CA THR A 175 4.67 -5.24 21.42
C THR A 175 5.15 -6.52 20.73
N ARG A 176 6.02 -7.32 21.37
CA ARG A 176 6.49 -8.61 20.84
C ARG A 176 5.34 -9.61 20.70
N ALA A 177 4.50 -9.71 21.72
CA ALA A 177 3.37 -10.64 21.73
C ALA A 177 2.32 -10.24 20.69
N THR A 178 1.97 -8.96 20.61
CA THR A 178 1.06 -8.43 19.59
C THR A 178 1.61 -8.68 18.19
N ALA A 179 2.90 -8.41 17.92
CA ALA A 179 3.48 -8.63 16.59
C ALA A 179 3.44 -10.11 16.17
N ALA A 180 3.74 -11.03 17.10
CA ALA A 180 3.65 -12.47 16.84
C ALA A 180 2.20 -12.92 16.59
N TRP A 181 1.25 -12.41 17.37
CA TRP A 181 -0.17 -12.67 17.17
C TRP A 181 -0.68 -12.15 15.81
N VAL A 182 -0.29 -10.94 15.40
CA VAL A 182 -0.66 -10.38 14.10
C VAL A 182 -0.11 -11.24 12.96
N ILE A 183 1.15 -11.68 13.04
CA ILE A 183 1.72 -12.60 12.05
C ILE A 183 0.91 -13.90 11.99
N ALA A 184 0.54 -14.50 13.13
CA ALA A 184 -0.32 -15.68 13.15
C ALA A 184 -1.63 -15.42 12.38
N GLN A 185 -2.31 -14.30 12.64
CA GLN A 185 -3.55 -13.95 11.92
C GLN A 185 -3.31 -13.78 10.41
N VAL A 186 -2.24 -13.09 10.01
CA VAL A 186 -1.86 -12.93 8.60
C VAL A 186 -1.68 -14.29 7.92
N LEU A 187 -1.03 -15.24 8.59
CA LEU A 187 -0.81 -16.58 8.02
C LEU A 187 -2.12 -17.32 7.81
N HIS A 188 -3.05 -17.29 8.78
CA HIS A 188 -4.40 -17.85 8.64
C HIS A 188 -5.14 -17.24 7.45
N LEU A 189 -5.21 -15.90 7.38
CA LEU A 189 -5.93 -15.18 6.33
C LEU A 189 -5.33 -15.41 4.94
N MET A 190 -4.00 -15.59 4.88
CA MET A 190 -3.28 -15.82 3.63
C MET A 190 -3.36 -17.27 3.14
N HIS A 191 -3.57 -18.25 4.03
CA HIS A 191 -3.42 -19.68 3.72
C HIS A 191 -4.22 -20.18 2.51
N PRO A 192 -5.49 -19.79 2.29
CA PRO A 192 -6.24 -20.21 1.10
C PRO A 192 -5.58 -19.76 -0.22
N MET A 193 -4.85 -18.65 -0.18
CA MET A 193 -4.25 -18.01 -1.35
C MET A 193 -2.79 -18.47 -1.57
N ALA A 194 -2.01 -18.55 -0.49
CA ALA A 194 -0.59 -18.93 -0.49
C ALA A 194 -0.29 -20.04 0.55
N PRO A 195 -0.69 -21.30 0.28
CA PRO A 195 -0.63 -22.38 1.25
C PRO A 195 0.79 -22.84 1.61
N PHE A 196 1.78 -22.73 0.73
CA PHE A 196 3.11 -23.29 1.00
C PHE A 196 3.94 -22.37 1.92
N VAL A 197 3.94 -21.08 1.61
CA VAL A 197 4.62 -20.03 2.38
C VAL A 197 3.96 -19.88 3.75
N SER A 198 2.63 -19.82 3.80
CA SER A 198 1.91 -19.69 5.07
C SER A 198 2.19 -20.87 6.01
N GLU A 199 2.17 -22.10 5.48
CA GLU A 199 2.47 -23.31 6.23
C GLU A 199 3.93 -23.37 6.71
N HIS A 200 4.87 -22.96 5.86
CA HIS A 200 6.29 -22.87 6.23
C HIS A 200 6.52 -21.88 7.38
N LEU A 201 5.97 -20.66 7.25
CA LEU A 201 6.09 -19.61 8.27
C LEU A 201 5.34 -19.98 9.55
N TRP A 202 4.22 -20.66 9.45
CA TRP A 202 3.43 -21.12 10.60
C TRP A 202 4.21 -22.10 11.48
N ARG A 203 4.86 -23.09 10.87
CA ARG A 203 5.71 -24.04 11.60
C ARG A 203 6.88 -23.36 12.29
N ALA A 204 7.49 -22.38 11.62
CA ALA A 204 8.57 -21.58 12.21
C ALA A 204 8.08 -20.76 13.41
N LEU A 205 6.88 -20.16 13.30
CA LEU A 205 6.27 -19.35 14.37
C LEU A 205 5.83 -20.20 15.57
N LEU A 206 5.18 -21.35 15.34
CA LEU A 206 4.69 -22.24 16.38
C LEU A 206 5.79 -23.08 17.05
N GLY A 207 6.85 -23.40 16.31
CA GLY A 207 7.88 -24.34 16.76
C GLY A 207 7.40 -25.79 16.87
N ARG A 208 6.27 -26.16 16.25
CA ARG A 208 5.71 -27.52 16.23
C ARG A 208 5.01 -27.85 14.91
N GLU A 209 4.77 -29.14 14.64
CA GLU A 209 4.31 -29.66 13.35
C GLU A 209 2.77 -29.65 13.13
N GLU A 210 2.06 -28.67 13.72
CA GLU A 210 0.62 -28.52 13.46
C GLU A 210 0.39 -27.87 12.09
N LEU A 211 -0.49 -28.49 11.29
CA LEU A 211 -0.82 -27.98 9.96
C LEU A 211 -1.77 -26.79 10.06
N LEU A 212 -1.40 -25.65 9.46
CA LEU A 212 -2.27 -24.48 9.39
C LEU A 212 -3.56 -24.78 8.61
N ALA A 213 -3.47 -25.66 7.61
CA ALA A 213 -4.60 -26.14 6.82
C ALA A 213 -5.74 -26.78 7.64
N ARG A 214 -5.49 -27.16 8.89
CA ARG A 214 -6.49 -27.75 9.80
C ARG A 214 -6.98 -26.79 10.89
N ALA A 215 -6.42 -25.59 10.94
CA ALA A 215 -6.81 -24.61 11.93
C ALA A 215 -8.11 -23.92 11.52
N ASP A 216 -8.88 -23.49 12.52
CA ASP A 216 -10.12 -22.76 12.28
C ASP A 216 -9.84 -21.39 11.64
N TRP A 217 -10.83 -20.89 10.90
CA TRP A 217 -10.78 -19.52 10.40
C TRP A 217 -10.80 -18.54 11.59
N PRO A 218 -9.97 -17.49 11.59
CA PRO A 218 -9.93 -16.55 12.70
C PRO A 218 -11.24 -15.74 12.76
N GLU A 219 -12.00 -15.93 13.83
CA GLU A 219 -13.14 -15.09 14.18
C GLU A 219 -12.68 -14.04 15.19
N LEU A 220 -12.61 -12.78 14.75
CA LEU A 220 -12.14 -11.66 15.56
C LEU A 220 -13.31 -10.74 15.87
N ASP A 221 -13.59 -10.54 17.17
CA ASP A 221 -14.71 -9.71 17.61
C ASP A 221 -14.54 -8.25 17.17
N ALA A 222 -15.65 -7.63 16.73
CA ALA A 222 -15.66 -6.21 16.36
C ALA A 222 -15.29 -5.29 17.54
N GLU A 223 -15.41 -5.76 18.79
CA GLU A 223 -14.98 -5.06 20.01
C GLU A 223 -13.47 -4.82 20.07
N LEU A 224 -12.67 -5.57 19.30
CA LEU A 224 -11.22 -5.35 19.17
C LEU A 224 -10.89 -4.04 18.43
N ILE A 225 -11.85 -3.46 17.70
CA ILE A 225 -11.67 -2.19 16.98
C ILE A 225 -11.80 -1.04 17.97
N ASP A 226 -10.68 -0.52 18.46
CA ASP A 226 -10.63 0.68 19.31
C ASP A 226 -10.68 1.97 18.45
N PRO A 227 -11.79 2.74 18.47
CA PRO A 227 -11.90 3.95 17.66
C PRO A 227 -10.93 5.06 18.09
N ALA A 228 -10.57 5.13 19.36
CA ALA A 228 -9.64 6.13 19.88
C ALA A 228 -8.20 5.80 19.45
N ALA A 229 -7.80 4.54 19.53
CA ALA A 229 -6.48 4.12 19.04
C ALA A 229 -6.36 4.33 17.52
N ARG A 230 -7.41 4.03 16.75
CA ARG A 230 -7.47 4.30 15.32
C ARG A 230 -7.38 5.78 14.99
N ALA A 231 -8.13 6.64 15.69
CA ALA A 231 -8.07 8.08 15.46
C ALA A 231 -6.68 8.65 15.79
N GLU A 232 -6.04 8.15 16.85
CA GLU A 232 -4.72 8.60 17.31
C GLU A 232 -3.60 8.19 16.34
N ILE A 233 -3.49 6.91 15.98
CA ILE A 233 -2.46 6.43 15.06
C ILE A 233 -2.76 6.85 13.62
N GLY A 234 -4.03 6.88 13.22
CA GLY A 234 -4.46 7.39 11.91
C GLY A 234 -4.02 8.83 11.69
N TRP A 235 -4.21 9.71 12.68
CA TRP A 235 -3.72 11.09 12.61
C TRP A 235 -2.19 11.17 12.40
N LEU A 236 -1.43 10.31 13.07
CA LEU A 236 0.03 10.26 12.92
C LEU A 236 0.42 9.81 11.51
N ILE A 237 -0.21 8.74 11.01
CA ILE A 237 0.00 8.19 9.67
C ILE A 237 -0.30 9.25 8.60
N GLU A 238 -1.44 9.91 8.69
CA GLU A 238 -1.88 10.96 7.76
C GLU A 238 -0.91 12.14 7.78
N THR A 239 -0.51 12.60 8.97
CA THR A 239 0.42 13.73 9.13
C THR A 239 1.79 13.40 8.53
N VAL A 240 2.37 12.25 8.84
CA VAL A 240 3.68 11.84 8.29
C VAL A 240 3.60 11.66 6.78
N SER A 241 2.52 11.06 6.27
CA SER A 241 2.30 10.85 4.84
C SER A 241 2.17 12.18 4.08
N ALA A 242 1.40 13.13 4.63
CA ALA A 242 1.23 14.45 4.05
C ALA A 242 2.56 15.22 4.00
N ILE A 243 3.39 15.12 5.05
CA ILE A 243 4.73 15.72 5.06
C ILE A 243 5.63 15.08 4.00
N ARG A 244 5.68 13.75 3.92
CA ARG A 244 6.49 13.04 2.92
C ARG A 244 6.06 13.38 1.50
N ALA A 245 4.76 13.45 1.24
CA ALA A 245 4.20 13.85 -0.04
C ALA A 245 4.59 15.29 -0.40
N ALA A 246 4.34 16.25 0.50
CA ALA A 246 4.69 17.66 0.27
C ALA A 246 6.19 17.85 -0.02
N ARG A 247 7.06 17.12 0.69
CA ARG A 247 8.51 17.14 0.46
C ARG A 247 8.89 16.54 -0.89
N SER A 248 8.28 15.42 -1.28
CA SER A 248 8.57 14.76 -2.56
C SER A 248 8.11 15.59 -3.75
N GLU A 249 7.00 16.31 -3.64
CA GLU A 249 6.45 17.15 -4.71
C GLU A 249 7.41 18.26 -5.14
N VAL A 250 8.18 18.81 -4.20
CA VAL A 250 9.18 19.86 -4.46
C VAL A 250 10.62 19.33 -4.45
N ASN A 251 10.80 18.02 -4.52
CA ASN A 251 12.10 17.34 -4.57
C ASN A 251 13.04 17.68 -3.41
N VAL A 252 12.51 17.82 -2.19
CA VAL A 252 13.36 17.86 -0.99
C VAL A 252 14.17 16.55 -0.93
N PRO A 253 15.51 16.62 -0.77
CA PRO A 253 16.33 15.42 -0.60
C PRO A 253 15.79 14.51 0.50
N ALA A 254 15.64 13.22 0.22
CA ALA A 254 15.00 12.25 1.12
C ALA A 254 15.72 12.13 2.49
N GLY A 255 17.03 12.40 2.53
CA GLY A 255 17.83 12.38 3.75
C GLY A 255 17.82 13.68 4.56
N ALA A 256 17.30 14.79 4.02
CA ALA A 256 17.33 16.08 4.70
C ALA A 256 16.47 16.05 5.97
N ARG A 257 16.98 16.66 7.04
CA ARG A 257 16.22 16.91 8.28
C ARG A 257 15.88 18.39 8.34
N LEU A 258 14.59 18.68 8.48
CA LEU A 258 14.06 20.04 8.43
C LEU A 258 13.28 20.34 9.70
N ASP A 259 13.56 21.49 10.31
CA ASP A 259 12.79 21.98 11.45
C ASP A 259 11.36 22.33 11.02
N VAL A 260 10.44 22.29 11.97
CA VAL A 260 9.01 22.50 11.74
C VAL A 260 8.47 23.52 12.73
N ARG A 261 7.68 24.45 12.22
CA ARG A 261 6.92 25.44 12.98
C ARG A 261 5.44 25.08 12.91
N VAL A 262 4.79 24.97 14.07
CA VAL A 262 3.37 24.56 14.18
C VAL A 262 2.48 25.77 14.46
N PHE A 263 1.51 26.04 13.59
CA PHE A 263 0.57 27.16 13.70
C PHE A 263 -0.86 26.66 13.85
N GLY A 264 -1.71 27.41 14.55
CA GLY A 264 -3.15 27.16 14.64
C GLY A 264 -3.57 25.89 15.38
N ALA A 265 -2.64 25.15 15.97
CA ALA A 265 -2.93 23.89 16.66
C ALA A 265 -3.75 24.08 17.93
N SER A 266 -4.80 23.27 18.10
CA SER A 266 -5.53 23.14 19.35
C SER A 266 -4.66 22.50 20.45
N PRO A 267 -5.05 22.61 21.73
CA PRO A 267 -4.38 21.90 22.82
C PRO A 267 -4.28 20.39 22.60
N GLU A 268 -5.30 19.78 21.97
CA GLU A 268 -5.29 18.35 21.66
C GLU A 268 -4.24 18.03 20.60
N THR A 269 -4.19 18.79 19.51
CA THR A 269 -3.19 18.59 18.45
C THR A 269 -1.77 18.81 18.95
N LEU A 270 -1.55 19.82 19.80
CA LEU A 270 -0.25 20.02 20.46
C LEU A 270 0.13 18.82 21.34
N ALA A 271 -0.83 18.25 22.08
CA ALA A 271 -0.59 17.05 22.88
C ALA A 271 -0.28 15.82 22.02
N ARG A 272 -0.92 15.65 20.85
CA ARG A 272 -0.60 14.58 19.89
C ARG A 272 0.79 14.74 19.30
N ILE A 273 1.15 15.96 18.90
CA ILE A 273 2.49 16.28 18.38
C ILE A 273 3.55 15.96 19.43
N ASP A 274 3.31 16.32 20.69
CA ASP A 274 4.27 16.05 21.76
C ASP A 274 4.42 14.55 22.05
N ARG A 275 3.28 13.85 22.17
CA ARG A 275 3.23 12.39 22.38
C ARG A 275 3.96 11.61 21.28
N HIS A 276 3.81 12.03 20.02
CA HIS A 276 4.39 11.35 18.85
C HIS A 276 5.63 12.05 18.28
N ARG A 277 6.24 12.97 19.04
CA ARG A 277 7.34 13.81 18.57
C ARG A 277 8.47 13.00 17.93
N GLU A 278 8.90 11.94 18.62
CA GLU A 278 9.98 11.07 18.14
C GLU A 278 9.59 10.34 16.85
N ALA A 279 8.35 9.84 16.77
CA ALA A 279 7.84 9.16 15.58
C ALA A 279 7.76 10.13 14.39
N LEU A 280 7.24 11.34 14.59
CA LEU A 280 7.21 12.41 13.58
C LEU A 280 8.63 12.73 13.08
N GLN A 281 9.57 12.96 13.99
CA GLN A 281 10.96 13.26 13.66
C GLN A 281 11.64 12.14 12.87
N ARG A 282 11.46 10.88 13.28
CA ARG A 282 12.11 9.75 12.64
C ARG A 282 11.50 9.41 11.28
N LEU A 283 10.16 9.33 11.22
CA LEU A 283 9.42 8.85 10.05
C LEU A 283 9.29 9.93 8.98
N ALA A 284 9.04 11.19 9.36
CA ALA A 284 8.98 12.31 8.41
C ALA A 284 10.33 13.01 8.22
N ARG A 285 11.40 12.54 8.89
CA ARG A 285 12.76 13.11 8.85
C ARG A 285 12.74 14.60 9.20
N LEU A 286 12.19 14.92 10.38
CA LEU A 286 12.10 16.28 10.91
C LEU A 286 13.21 16.56 11.93
N GLY A 287 13.58 17.82 12.05
CA GLY A 287 14.40 18.38 13.11
C GLY A 287 13.54 18.80 14.30
N ALA A 288 13.79 19.98 14.86
CA ALA A 288 12.98 20.52 15.95
C ALA A 288 11.53 20.77 15.52
N ILE A 289 10.56 20.46 16.39
CA ILE A 289 9.14 20.76 16.18
C ILE A 289 8.73 21.77 17.24
N GLU A 290 8.55 23.02 16.84
CA GLU A 290 8.31 24.15 17.75
C GLU A 290 7.01 24.87 17.40
N PRO A 291 6.37 25.54 18.38
CA PRO A 291 5.30 26.48 18.08
C PRO A 291 5.78 27.58 17.13
N GLY A 292 4.96 27.85 16.10
CA GLY A 292 5.11 28.99 15.23
C GLY A 292 4.67 30.29 15.92
N ARG A 293 5.32 31.40 15.59
CA ARG A 293 4.94 32.75 16.04
C ARG A 293 4.90 33.68 14.83
N GLY A 294 3.91 34.55 14.77
CA GLY A 294 3.74 35.48 13.65
C GLY A 294 3.24 34.79 12.39
N GLU A 295 3.67 35.27 11.23
CA GLU A 295 3.26 34.77 9.93
C GLU A 295 4.16 33.62 9.45
N ILE A 296 3.61 32.78 8.57
CA ILE A 296 4.35 31.69 7.93
C ILE A 296 5.22 32.29 6.82
N GLY A 297 6.53 32.05 6.87
CA GLY A 297 7.46 32.51 5.84
C GLY A 297 7.13 31.91 4.46
N GLY A 298 7.33 32.71 3.41
CA GLY A 298 7.02 32.28 2.04
C GLY A 298 7.81 31.05 1.59
N ASP A 299 9.02 30.83 2.07
CA ASP A 299 9.85 29.67 1.71
C ASP A 299 9.53 28.38 2.48
N ALA A 300 8.41 28.33 3.22
CA ALA A 300 8.02 27.17 4.01
C ALA A 300 6.91 26.35 3.36
N LEU A 301 7.13 25.03 3.20
CA LEU A 301 6.07 24.10 2.84
C LEU A 301 5.02 24.06 3.95
N GLN A 302 3.76 24.25 3.58
CA GLN A 302 2.64 24.21 4.50
C GLN A 302 1.90 22.89 4.37
N VAL A 303 1.86 22.13 5.46
CA VAL A 303 1.12 20.86 5.55
C VAL A 303 0.01 21.03 6.58
N VAL A 304 -1.24 20.85 6.16
CA VAL A 304 -2.40 20.95 7.03
C VAL A 304 -2.66 19.59 7.69
N THR A 305 -2.80 19.56 9.01
CA THR A 305 -3.26 18.38 9.76
C THR A 305 -4.35 18.79 10.75
N GLY A 306 -5.57 18.31 10.52
CA GLY A 306 -6.76 18.84 11.20
C GLY A 306 -6.86 20.35 11.02
N GLU A 307 -6.86 21.07 12.15
CA GLU A 307 -6.85 22.53 12.21
C GLU A 307 -5.45 23.17 12.21
N ALA A 308 -4.39 22.38 12.39
CA ALA A 308 -3.03 22.88 12.50
C ALA A 308 -2.33 22.97 11.14
N VAL A 309 -1.39 23.90 11.03
CA VAL A 309 -0.49 24.04 9.88
C VAL A 309 0.94 23.78 10.33
N LEU A 310 1.59 22.77 9.76
CA LEU A 310 3.00 22.49 9.90
C LEU A 310 3.74 23.21 8.78
N ALA A 311 4.46 24.26 9.12
CA ALA A 311 5.33 25.00 8.21
C ALA A 311 6.75 24.43 8.28
N ILE A 312 7.28 24.02 7.14
CA ILE A 312 8.60 23.39 7.00
C ILE A 312 9.46 24.29 6.10
N PRO A 313 10.34 25.13 6.66
CA PRO A 313 11.25 25.98 5.87
C PRO A 313 12.16 25.12 4.98
N ILE A 314 12.16 25.39 3.67
CA ILE A 314 12.97 24.62 2.70
C ILE A 314 14.04 25.46 1.99
N GLY A 315 14.06 26.78 2.17
CA GLY A 315 14.97 27.68 1.46
C GLY A 315 16.47 27.38 1.69
N GLY A 316 16.83 26.77 2.82
CA GLY A 316 18.21 26.37 3.11
C GLY A 316 18.66 25.04 2.49
N VAL A 317 17.74 24.28 1.87
CA VAL A 317 18.00 22.91 1.39
C VAL A 317 17.75 22.76 -0.10
N ILE A 318 16.94 23.63 -0.70
CA ILE A 318 16.62 23.60 -2.12
C ILE A 318 16.76 25.00 -2.72
N ASP A 319 17.41 25.07 -3.88
CA ASP A 319 17.32 26.24 -4.75
C ASP A 319 15.96 26.22 -5.48
N LEU A 320 15.02 27.00 -4.94
CA LEU A 320 13.64 27.08 -5.45
C LEU A 320 13.57 27.63 -6.88
N ASP A 321 14.49 28.51 -7.26
CA ASP A 321 14.52 29.10 -8.60
C ASP A 321 15.07 28.10 -9.62
N ALA A 322 16.14 27.38 -9.26
CA ALA A 322 16.66 26.29 -10.09
C ALA A 322 15.63 25.16 -10.26
N GLU A 323 14.92 24.79 -9.20
CA GLU A 323 13.91 23.73 -9.25
C GLU A 323 12.69 24.14 -10.08
N ARG A 324 12.25 25.40 -9.98
CA ARG A 324 11.21 25.96 -10.85
C ARG A 324 11.63 25.91 -12.31
N ALA A 325 12.87 26.32 -12.62
CA ALA A 325 13.38 26.27 -13.98
C ALA A 325 13.44 24.84 -14.53
N ARG A 326 13.83 23.87 -13.70
CA ARG A 326 13.84 22.44 -14.03
C ARG A 326 12.44 21.93 -14.36
N LEU A 327 11.47 22.16 -13.47
CA LEU A 327 10.06 21.74 -13.65
C LEU A 327 9.42 22.41 -14.87
N ALA A 328 9.70 23.69 -15.12
CA ALA A 328 9.20 24.39 -16.31
C ALA A 328 9.73 23.75 -17.61
N LYS A 329 11.01 23.36 -17.64
CA LYS A 329 11.62 22.65 -18.78
C LYS A 329 11.03 21.24 -18.97
N GLU A 330 10.80 20.53 -17.86
CA GLU A 330 10.17 19.21 -17.86
C GLU A 330 8.74 19.28 -18.41
N ARG A 331 7.94 20.22 -17.91
CA ARG A 331 6.59 20.49 -18.39
C ARG A 331 6.56 20.78 -19.89
N ALA A 332 7.44 21.67 -20.37
CA ALA A 332 7.52 21.99 -21.80
C ALA A 332 7.85 20.76 -22.66
N THR A 333 8.70 19.85 -22.15
CA THR A 333 9.05 18.60 -22.84
C THR A 333 7.86 17.64 -22.90
N LEU A 334 7.11 17.51 -21.80
CA LEU A 334 5.89 16.69 -21.74
C LEU A 334 4.80 17.26 -22.66
N GLU A 335 4.59 18.58 -22.67
CA GLU A 335 3.64 19.25 -23.56
C GLU A 335 3.99 19.02 -25.04
N LYS A 336 5.28 19.13 -25.41
CA LYS A 336 5.74 18.80 -26.77
C LYS A 336 5.51 17.33 -27.13
N THR A 337 5.72 16.42 -26.18
CA THR A 337 5.48 14.97 -26.36
C THR A 337 4.00 14.70 -26.58
N ILE A 338 3.11 15.27 -25.74
CA ILE A 338 1.67 15.16 -25.85
C ILE A 338 1.20 15.67 -27.22
N ALA A 339 1.61 16.88 -27.62
CA ALA A 339 1.24 17.48 -28.91
C ALA A 339 1.70 16.61 -30.11
N GLY A 340 2.90 16.03 -30.03
CA GLY A 340 3.39 15.10 -31.03
C GLY A 340 2.54 13.83 -31.16
N ILE A 341 2.12 13.25 -30.02
CA ILE A 341 1.25 12.07 -30.01
C ILE A 341 -0.16 12.40 -30.49
N GLU A 342 -0.72 13.53 -30.06
CA GLU A 342 -2.04 14.01 -30.49
C GLU A 342 -2.09 14.28 -31.99
N THR A 343 -1.02 14.86 -32.57
CA THR A 343 -0.91 15.06 -34.01
C THR A 343 -0.93 13.73 -34.77
N LYS A 344 -0.23 12.70 -34.26
CA LYS A 344 -0.26 11.35 -34.84
C LYS A 344 -1.64 10.71 -34.74
N LEU A 345 -2.28 10.81 -33.57
CA LEU A 345 -3.62 10.26 -33.33
C LEU A 345 -4.73 11.01 -34.07
N ALA A 346 -4.52 12.28 -34.45
CA ALA A 346 -5.45 13.04 -35.28
C ALA A 346 -5.30 12.75 -36.79
N ASN A 347 -4.18 12.13 -37.21
CA ASN A 347 -3.95 11.79 -38.61
C ASN A 347 -4.77 10.56 -39.03
N ARG A 348 -5.80 10.76 -39.85
CA ARG A 348 -6.65 9.69 -40.39
C ARG A 348 -5.85 8.59 -41.10
N GLN A 349 -4.82 8.95 -41.85
CA GLN A 349 -3.99 7.97 -42.57
C GLN A 349 -3.20 7.06 -41.60
N PHE A 350 -2.86 7.56 -40.41
CA PHE A 350 -2.23 6.75 -39.37
C PHE A 350 -3.26 5.84 -38.70
N LEU A 351 -4.45 6.35 -38.34
CA LEU A 351 -5.52 5.55 -37.75
C LEU A 351 -5.98 4.40 -38.67
N ASP A 352 -6.05 4.66 -39.96
CA ASP A 352 -6.53 3.68 -40.94
C ASP A 352 -5.48 2.61 -41.29
N ARG A 353 -4.18 2.90 -41.08
CA ARG A 353 -3.07 1.99 -41.45
C ARG A 353 -2.36 1.35 -40.26
N ALA A 354 -2.43 1.96 -39.08
CA ALA A 354 -1.75 1.46 -37.90
C ALA A 354 -2.51 0.25 -37.32
N PRO A 355 -1.81 -0.81 -36.89
CA PRO A 355 -2.42 -1.86 -36.10
C PRO A 355 -3.08 -1.29 -34.83
N ALA A 356 -4.20 -1.86 -34.40
CA ALA A 356 -4.92 -1.42 -33.20
C ALA A 356 -4.01 -1.36 -31.95
N GLU A 357 -3.07 -2.31 -31.81
CA GLU A 357 -2.08 -2.34 -30.73
C GLU A 357 -1.21 -1.07 -30.71
N VAL A 358 -0.79 -0.57 -31.87
CA VAL A 358 0.04 0.65 -31.98
C VAL A 358 -0.79 1.88 -31.63
N VAL A 359 -2.07 1.92 -31.99
CA VAL A 359 -2.97 3.02 -31.63
C VAL A 359 -3.22 3.04 -30.12
N GLU A 360 -3.51 1.88 -29.51
CA GLU A 360 -3.67 1.73 -28.06
C GLU A 360 -2.40 2.13 -27.30
N GLU A 361 -1.21 1.72 -27.78
CA GLU A 361 0.07 2.10 -27.18
C GLU A 361 0.27 3.63 -27.20
N GLN A 362 -0.03 4.29 -28.33
CA GLN A 362 0.07 5.76 -28.40
C GLN A 362 -0.94 6.44 -27.46
N GLN A 363 -2.16 5.91 -27.32
CA GLN A 363 -3.15 6.43 -26.37
C GLN A 363 -2.67 6.28 -24.93
N ALA A 364 -2.21 5.09 -24.54
CA ALA A 364 -1.66 4.84 -23.21
C ALA A 364 -0.47 5.76 -22.91
N ARG A 365 0.43 5.96 -23.87
CA ARG A 365 1.57 6.87 -23.74
C ARG A 365 1.15 8.33 -23.58
N ARG A 366 0.11 8.77 -24.30
CA ARG A 366 -0.46 10.12 -24.14
C ARG A 366 -1.03 10.30 -22.74
N ASP A 367 -1.78 9.34 -22.25
CA ASP A 367 -2.47 9.44 -20.96
C ASP A 367 -1.46 9.42 -19.80
N ALA A 368 -0.42 8.60 -19.90
CA ALA A 368 0.73 8.63 -18.98
C ALA A 368 1.45 9.98 -19.01
N ALA A 369 1.72 10.54 -20.20
CA ALA A 369 2.38 11.85 -20.32
C ALA A 369 1.52 13.00 -19.78
N ARG A 370 0.19 12.95 -19.97
CA ARG A 370 -0.75 13.91 -19.38
C ARG A 370 -0.75 13.84 -17.86
N SER A 371 -0.84 12.64 -17.29
CA SER A 371 -0.76 12.46 -15.83
C SER A 371 0.55 12.99 -15.26
N ALA A 372 1.68 12.73 -15.93
CA ALA A 372 2.98 13.27 -15.53
C ALA A 372 3.01 14.82 -15.59
N ARG A 373 2.49 15.41 -16.68
CA ARG A 373 2.41 16.87 -16.84
C ARG A 373 1.57 17.51 -15.73
N ASP A 374 0.45 16.90 -15.37
CA ASP A 374 -0.46 17.43 -14.35
C ASP A 374 0.20 17.41 -12.96
N LYS A 375 0.98 16.37 -12.64
CA LYS A 375 1.82 16.33 -11.44
C LYS A 375 2.87 17.45 -11.42
N VAL A 376 3.58 17.64 -12.54
CA VAL A 376 4.58 18.73 -12.66
C VAL A 376 3.90 20.10 -12.53
N ALA A 377 2.71 20.29 -13.10
CA ALA A 377 1.96 21.54 -12.98
C ALA A 377 1.56 21.83 -11.53
N ALA A 378 1.07 20.83 -10.79
CA ALA A 378 0.76 20.96 -9.37
C ALA A 378 2.01 21.32 -8.53
N ALA A 379 3.15 20.70 -8.82
CA ALA A 379 4.42 21.04 -8.16
C ALA A 379 4.86 22.49 -8.43
N ILE A 380 4.72 22.98 -9.67
CA ILE A 380 5.01 24.38 -10.03
C ILE A 380 4.06 25.34 -9.30
N GLU A 381 2.76 25.02 -9.23
CA GLU A 381 1.78 25.83 -8.52
C GLU A 381 2.13 25.95 -7.04
N ARG A 382 2.48 24.83 -6.40
CA ARG A 382 2.89 24.77 -5.00
C ARG A 382 4.19 25.57 -4.75
N LEU A 383 5.19 25.46 -5.62
CA LEU A 383 6.38 26.33 -5.54
C LEU A 383 6.04 27.81 -5.75
N SER A 384 5.00 28.13 -6.52
CA SER A 384 4.56 29.51 -6.76
C SER A 384 3.83 30.10 -5.57
N SER A 385 3.03 29.30 -4.85
CA SER A 385 2.38 29.74 -3.62
C SER A 385 3.37 30.05 -2.50
N LEU A 386 4.54 29.40 -2.49
CA LEU A 386 5.62 29.71 -1.54
C LEU A 386 6.07 31.20 -1.69
N ARG A 387 6.36 31.65 -2.91
CA ARG A 387 6.91 33.01 -3.13
C ARG A 387 5.91 34.16 -3.00
N ARG A 388 4.59 33.93 -3.18
CA ARG A 388 3.56 34.99 -3.13
C ARG A 388 3.30 35.57 -1.73
N MET A 389 3.99 35.08 -0.69
CA MET A 389 3.85 35.55 0.69
C MET A 389 5.11 36.26 1.21
N GLU A 390 6.04 36.68 0.35
CA GLU A 390 6.95 37.78 0.69
C GLU A 390 6.14 39.09 0.65
N PRO A 391 6.09 39.91 1.72
CA PRO A 391 5.63 41.26 1.56
C PRO A 391 6.56 41.94 0.55
N GLU A 392 6.00 42.52 -0.51
CA GLU A 392 6.71 43.50 -1.33
C GLU A 392 7.24 44.55 -0.36
N ASN A 393 8.54 44.49 -0.08
CA ASN A 393 9.20 45.47 0.78
C ASN A 393 9.23 46.79 -0.01
N PRO A 394 8.74 47.91 0.56
CA PRO A 394 8.52 49.16 -0.18
C PRO A 394 9.78 49.82 -0.73
#